data_AF-A0A7K0KFN5-F1
#
_entry.id   AF-A0A7K0KFN5-F1
#
_cell.length_a   1.000
_cell.length_b   1.000
_cell.length_c   1.000
_cell.angle_alpha   90.00
_cell.angle_beta   90.00
_cell.angle_gamma   90.00
#
_symmetry.space_group_name_H-M   'P 1'
#
loop_
_entity.id
_entity.type
_entity.pdbx_description
1 polymer ?
#
loop_
_entity_poly.entity_id
_entity_poly.type
_entity_poly.pdbx_seq_one_letter_code
_entity_poly.pdbx_strand_id
1 'polypeptide(L)' 'MNYEDVWQLQDEITAAVNALGYSIWNLHFDRLSFAFRLELNEKVEEEKLSVLLSHLPMSADYEGEGSHGSAFTLYA' A
#
# COMPACT_ATOMS: atom_id res chain seq x y z
N MET A 1 15.78 -6.33 5.65
CA MET A 1 15.49 -6.26 4.20
C MET A 1 16.66 -5.61 3.51
N ASN A 2 17.16 -6.23 2.43
CA ASN A 2 18.08 -5.57 1.52
C ASN A 2 17.32 -4.55 0.68
N TYR A 3 18.05 -3.62 0.05
CA TYR A 3 17.44 -2.62 -0.83
C TYR A 3 16.69 -3.25 -2.00
N GLU A 4 17.15 -4.41 -2.49
CA GLU A 4 16.53 -5.16 -3.57
C GLU A 4 15.15 -5.70 -3.16
N ASP A 5 15.02 -6.25 -1.96
CA ASP A 5 13.73 -6.74 -1.43
C ASP A 5 12.71 -5.60 -1.33
N VAL A 6 13.17 -4.43 -0.84
CA VAL A 6 12.31 -3.25 -0.70
C VAL A 6 11.80 -2.80 -2.06
N TRP A 7 12.67 -2.73 -3.05
CA TRP A 7 12.31 -2.29 -4.39
C TRP A 7 11.35 -3.27 -5.07
N GLN A 8 11.61 -4.58 -4.94
CA GLN A 8 10.74 -5.61 -5.48
C GLN A 8 9.34 -5.54 -4.86
N LEU A 9 9.24 -5.41 -3.54
CA LEU A 9 7.96 -5.28 -2.85
C LEU A 9 7.22 -4.00 -3.25
N GLN A 10 7.92 -2.89 -3.44
CA GLN A 10 7.27 -1.67 -3.96
C GLN A 10 6.65 -1.91 -5.34
N ASP A 11 7.35 -2.63 -6.22
CA ASP A 11 6.84 -2.97 -7.55
C ASP A 11 5.62 -3.89 -7.46
N GLU A 12 5.67 -4.93 -6.62
CA GLU A 12 4.56 -5.86 -6.40
C GLU A 12 3.31 -5.15 -5.83
N ILE A 13 3.49 -4.27 -4.84
CA ILE A 13 2.40 -3.43 -4.29
C ILE A 13 1.84 -2.53 -5.39
N THR A 14 2.71 -1.90 -6.18
CA THR A 14 2.29 -1.03 -7.28
C THR A 14 1.51 -1.77 -8.35
N ALA A 15 1.93 -2.97 -8.72
CA ALA A 15 1.23 -3.82 -9.66
C ALA A 15 -0.14 -4.25 -9.13
N ALA A 16 -0.24 -4.66 -7.86
CA ALA A 16 -1.49 -5.07 -7.24
C ALA A 16 -2.52 -3.93 -7.19
N VAL A 17 -2.08 -2.72 -6.79
CA VAL A 17 -2.94 -1.53 -6.72
C VAL A 17 -3.41 -1.11 -8.11
N ASN A 18 -2.50 -1.08 -9.10
CA ASN A 18 -2.86 -0.76 -10.48
C ASN A 18 -3.81 -1.80 -11.10
N ALA A 19 -3.64 -3.09 -10.77
CA ALA A 19 -4.52 -4.16 -11.25
C ALA A 19 -5.97 -4.01 -10.76
N LEU A 20 -6.15 -3.40 -9.59
CA LEU A 20 -7.46 -3.06 -9.03
C LEU A 20 -8.04 -1.75 -9.61
N GLY A 21 -7.28 -1.04 -10.44
CA GLY A 21 -7.68 0.23 -11.05
C GLY A 21 -7.41 1.46 -10.18
N TYR A 22 -6.63 1.33 -9.11
CA TYR A 22 -6.29 2.42 -8.21
C TYR A 22 -4.95 3.06 -8.59
N SER A 23 -4.82 4.36 -8.29
CA SER A 23 -3.57 5.11 -8.51
C SER A 23 -2.87 5.43 -7.19
N ILE A 24 -1.61 5.02 -7.07
CA ILE A 24 -0.76 5.31 -5.90
C ILE A 24 -0.35 6.79 -5.91
N TRP A 25 -0.57 7.47 -4.78
CA TRP A 25 -0.05 8.82 -4.54
C TRP A 25 1.37 8.76 -3.98
N ASN A 26 1.57 7.97 -2.93
CA ASN A 26 2.86 7.85 -2.27
C ASN A 26 3.08 6.41 -1.79
N LEU A 27 4.25 5.86 -2.07
CA LEU A 27 4.67 4.56 -1.56
C LEU A 27 6.12 4.67 -1.09
N HIS A 28 6.32 4.55 0.22
CA HIS A 28 7.66 4.61 0.81
C HIS A 28 7.85 3.57 1.90
N PHE A 29 9.06 3.05 1.99
CA PHE A 29 9.45 2.12 3.03
C PHE A 29 10.03 2.86 4.24
N ASP A 30 9.36 2.73 5.37
CA ASP A 30 9.83 3.24 6.65
C ASP A 30 10.73 2.20 7.33
N ARG A 31 12.03 2.51 7.41
CA ARG A 31 13.03 1.59 8.00
C ARG A 31 12.95 1.49 9.51
N LEU A 32 12.39 2.49 10.18
CA LEU A 32 12.29 2.52 11.64
C LEU A 32 11.16 1.61 12.12
N SER A 33 10.05 1.64 11.39
CA SER A 33 8.84 0.85 11.64
C SER A 33 8.84 -0.48 10.89
N PHE A 34 9.81 -0.67 9.99
CA PHE A 34 9.93 -1.83 9.11
C PHE A 34 8.63 -2.11 8.34
N ALA A 35 8.04 -1.06 7.78
CA ALA A 35 6.73 -1.10 7.14
C ALA A 35 6.70 -0.18 5.91
N PHE A 36 5.86 -0.52 4.94
CA PHE A 36 5.58 0.33 3.78
C PHE A 36 4.36 1.19 4.07
N ARG A 37 4.50 2.50 3.88
CA ARG A 37 3.38 3.42 3.88
C ARG A 37 2.94 3.61 2.44
N LEU A 38 1.70 3.21 2.18
CA LEU A 38 1.01 3.36 0.90
C LEU A 38 -0.11 4.39 1.07
N GLU A 39 -0.15 5.38 0.20
CA GLU A 39 -1.22 6.35 0.11
C GLU A 39 -1.74 6.36 -1.32
N LEU A 40 -3.06 6.32 -1.48
CA LEU A 40 -3.73 6.38 -2.77
C LEU A 40 -4.16 7.81 -3.11
N ASN A 41 -4.33 8.08 -4.41
CA ASN A 41 -4.88 9.36 -4.89
C ASN A 41 -6.38 9.51 -4.65
N GLU A 42 -7.05 8.42 -4.28
CA GLU A 42 -8.48 8.37 -4.10
C GLU A 42 -8.84 7.66 -2.81
N LYS A 43 -10.06 7.94 -2.34
CA LYS A 43 -10.63 7.26 -1.19
C LYS A 43 -11.17 5.91 -1.61
N VAL A 44 -10.73 4.86 -0.92
CA VAL A 44 -11.24 3.51 -1.09
C VAL A 44 -12.47 3.34 -0.19
N GLU A 45 -13.57 2.93 -0.80
CA GLU A 45 -14.80 2.58 -0.09
C GLU A 45 -14.58 1.34 0.77
N GLU A 46 -15.26 1.26 1.92
CA GLU A 46 -15.07 0.15 2.87
C GLU A 46 -15.28 -1.24 2.24
N GLU A 47 -16.22 -1.35 1.30
CA GLU A 47 -16.47 -2.60 0.55
C GLU A 47 -15.28 -3.05 -0.32
N LYS A 48 -14.46 -2.10 -0.78
CA LYS A 48 -13.28 -2.36 -1.62
C LYS A 48 -11.99 -2.46 -0.79
N LEU A 49 -11.98 -1.96 0.44
CA LEU A 49 -10.84 -2.08 1.36
C LEU A 49 -10.46 -3.56 1.55
N SER A 50 -11.41 -4.42 1.89
CA SER A 50 -11.12 -5.85 2.11
C SER A 50 -10.56 -6.54 0.86
N VAL A 51 -11.03 -6.15 -0.33
CA VAL A 51 -10.52 -6.67 -1.60
C VAL A 51 -9.09 -6.19 -1.82
N LEU A 52 -8.82 -4.89 -1.66
CA LEU A 52 -7.49 -4.33 -1.81
C LEU A 52 -6.49 -4.97 -0.85
N LEU A 53 -6.84 -5.07 0.43
CA LEU A 53 -6.02 -5.72 1.46
C LEU A 53 -5.74 -7.20 1.13
N SER A 54 -6.69 -7.91 0.53
CA SER A 54 -6.53 -9.32 0.14
C SER A 54 -5.65 -9.52 -1.12
N HIS A 55 -5.54 -8.49 -1.95
CA HIS A 55 -4.73 -8.51 -3.18
C HIS A 55 -3.28 -8.07 -2.95
N LEU A 56 -2.99 -7.43 -1.81
CA LEU A 56 -1.65 -7.02 -1.47
C LEU A 56 -0.78 -8.24 -1.13
N PRO A 57 0.52 -8.24 -1.51
CA PRO A 57 1.41 -9.37 -1.27
C PRO A 57 1.75 -9.60 0.21
N MET A 58 1.28 -8.72 1.10
CA MET A 58 1.65 -8.64 2.50
C MET A 58 0.51 -8.06 3.33
N SER A 59 0.55 -8.35 4.64
CA SER A 59 -0.45 -7.87 5.59
C SER A 59 -0.45 -6.35 5.63
N ALA A 60 -1.60 -5.78 5.35
CA ALA A 60 -1.81 -4.35 5.33
C ALA A 60 -2.91 -3.97 6.32
N ASP A 61 -2.72 -2.85 6.99
CA ASP A 61 -3.71 -2.24 7.86
C ASP A 61 -4.13 -0.90 7.27
N TYR A 62 -5.40 -0.58 7.41
CA TYR A 62 -5.98 0.65 6.90
C TYR A 62 -5.86 1.75 7.96
N GLU A 63 -4.98 2.73 7.75
CA GLU A 63 -4.80 3.83 8.71
C GLU A 63 -5.92 4.87 8.61
N GLY A 64 -6.70 4.87 7.53
CA GLY A 64 -7.77 5.83 7.29
C GLY A 64 -7.54 6.70 6.06
N GLU A 65 -7.96 7.96 6.13
CA GLU A 65 -7.76 8.95 5.07
C GLU A 65 -6.45 9.71 5.34
N GLY A 66 -5.51 9.62 4.39
CA GLY A 66 -4.28 10.38 4.34
C GLY A 66 -4.49 11.81 3.83
N SER A 67 -3.47 12.36 3.18
CA SER A 67 -3.50 13.73 2.64
C SER A 67 -4.29 13.83 1.34
N HIS A 68 -4.29 12.79 0.49
CA HIS A 68 -4.97 12.78 -0.81
C HIS A 68 -6.10 11.75 -0.90
N GLY A 69 -5.97 10.63 -0.19
CA GLY A 69 -6.91 9.53 -0.30
C GLY A 69 -6.71 8.51 0.81
N SER A 70 -7.02 7.26 0.56
CA SER A 70 -6.87 6.20 1.56
C SER A 70 -5.40 5.86 1.81
N ALA A 71 -5.03 5.77 3.10
CA ALA A 71 -3.69 5.45 3.57
C ALA A 71 -3.66 4.07 4.23
N PHE A 72 -2.58 3.34 3.97
CA PHE A 72 -2.36 1.97 4.41
C PHE A 72 -0.93 1.80 4.91
N THR A 73 -0.78 0.97 5.93
CA THR A 73 0.52 0.51 6.41
C THR A 73 0.64 -0.97 6.14
N LEU A 74 1.63 -1.35 5.33
CA LEU A 74 1.92 -2.74 5.01
C LEU A 74 3.14 -3.21 5.79
N TYR A 75 3.00 -4.32 6.51
CA TYR A 75 4.06 -4.87 7.35
C TYR A 75 4.87 -5.91 6.58
N ALA A 76 6.19 -5.70 6.59
CA ALA A 76 7.18 -6.51 5.90
C ALA A 76 7.74 -7.64 6.78
#